data_AF-A0AAU0UNA4-F1
#
_entry.id   AF-A0AAU0UNA4-F1
#
_cell.length_a   1.000
_cell.length_b   1.000
_cell.length_c   1.000
_cell.angle_alpha   90.00
_cell.angle_beta   90.00
_cell.angle_gamma   90.00
#
_symmetry.space_group_name_H-M   'P 1'
#
loop_
_entity.id
_entity.type
_entity.pdbx_description
1 polymer ?
#
loop_
_entity_poly.entity_id
_entity_poly.type
_entity_poly.pdbx_seq_one_letter_code
_entity_poly.pdbx_strand_id
1 'polypeptide(L)'
;MGKWLDIVFAGIVVIGVLFVLISIIYGFGHILYGLVRYWRISVSSRRLSDGLNNQSLQEYIKLLERADIPFYPGLWNTLRSTYQLVDRASHIDYELKQVLKRLLVTEGVKDI
;
A
#
# COMPACT_ATOMS: atom_id res chain seq x y z
N MET A 1 -3.65 -6.98 -55.87
CA MET A 1 -3.07 -7.71 -54.72
C MET A 1 -2.68 -6.82 -53.55
N GLY A 2 -2.34 -5.53 -53.72
CA GLY A 2 -1.89 -4.65 -52.62
C GLY A 2 -2.94 -4.24 -51.58
N LYS A 3 -4.16 -3.86 -52.00
CA LYS A 3 -5.18 -3.27 -51.10
C LYS A 3 -5.58 -4.12 -49.90
N TRP A 4 -5.54 -5.46 -50.04
CA TRP A 4 -5.89 -6.36 -48.93
C TRP A 4 -4.76 -6.44 -47.89
N LEU A 5 -3.51 -6.41 -48.34
CA LEU A 5 -2.35 -6.33 -47.44
C LEU A 5 -2.34 -5.01 -46.67
N ASP A 6 -2.73 -3.90 -47.32
CA ASP A 6 -2.83 -2.59 -46.66
C ASP A 6 -3.89 -2.58 -45.54
N ILE A 7 -5.04 -3.23 -45.76
CA ILE A 7 -6.11 -3.36 -44.76
C ILE A 7 -5.65 -4.22 -43.57
N VAL A 8 -4.98 -5.35 -43.85
CA VAL A 8 -4.44 -6.23 -42.80
C VAL A 8 -3.36 -5.50 -41.98
N PHE A 9 -2.46 -4.79 -42.65
CA PHE A 9 -1.43 -4.00 -42.00
C PHE A 9 -2.02 -2.90 -41.11
N ALA A 10 -3.01 -2.16 -41.62
CA ALA A 10 -3.72 -1.15 -40.83
C ALA A 10 -4.39 -1.76 -39.59
N GLY A 11 -4.99 -2.94 -39.71
CA GLY A 11 -5.60 -3.65 -38.58
C GLY A 11 -4.59 -4.03 -37.49
N ILE A 12 -3.41 -4.54 -37.88
CA ILE A 12 -2.33 -4.88 -36.93
C ILE A 12 -1.84 -3.63 -36.19
N VAL A 13 -1.66 -2.52 -36.91
CA VAL A 13 -1.25 -1.24 -36.29
C VAL A 13 -2.28 -0.77 -35.27
N VAL A 14 -3.58 -0.81 -35.61
CA VAL A 14 -4.65 -0.42 -34.68
C VAL A 14 -4.67 -1.29 -33.43
N ILE A 15 -4.54 -2.61 -33.58
CA ILE A 15 -4.48 -3.55 -32.43
C ILE A 15 -3.24 -3.25 -31.57
N GLY A 16 -2.08 -3.00 -32.18
CA GLY A 16 -0.86 -2.63 -31.48
C GLY A 16 -1.01 -1.34 -30.67
N VAL A 17 -1.62 -0.31 -31.25
CA VAL A 17 -1.90 0.96 -30.56
C VAL A 17 -2.85 0.75 -29.39
N LEU A 18 -3.93 -0.03 -29.56
CA LEU A 18 -4.86 -0.33 -28.48
C LEU A 18 -4.17 -1.09 -27.33
N PHE A 19 -3.31 -2.06 -27.63
CA PHE A 19 -2.57 -2.80 -26.63
C PHE A 19 -1.62 -1.91 -25.81
N VAL A 20 -0.94 -0.97 -26.46
CA VAL A 20 -0.08 0.02 -25.79
C VAL A 20 -0.91 0.92 -24.88
N LEU A 21 -2.06 1.42 -25.33
CA LEU A 21 -2.95 2.26 -24.52
C LEU A 21 -3.45 1.52 -23.28
N ILE A 22 -3.89 0.28 -23.44
CA ILE A 22 -4.31 -0.58 -22.32
C ILE A 22 -3.16 -0.76 -21.33
N SER A 23 -1.96 -1.09 -21.81
CA SER A 23 -0.78 -1.27 -20.96
C SER A 23 -0.43 -0.01 -20.16
N ILE A 24 -0.54 1.17 -20.77
CA ILE A 24 -0.33 2.46 -20.08
C ILE A 24 -1.39 2.67 -18.99
N ILE A 25 -2.67 2.43 -19.28
CA ILE A 25 -3.77 2.59 -18.32
C ILE A 25 -3.57 1.67 -17.11
N TYR A 26 -3.27 0.39 -17.34
CA TYR A 26 -3.01 -0.56 -16.27
C TYR A 26 -1.75 -0.19 -15.46
N GLY A 27 -0.67 0.21 -16.14
CA GLY A 27 0.57 0.64 -15.49
C GLY A 27 0.36 1.86 -14.60
N PHE A 28 -0.27 2.92 -15.11
CA PHE A 28 -0.59 4.12 -14.33
C PHE A 28 -1.57 3.81 -13.19
N GLY A 29 -2.58 2.98 -13.44
CA GLY A 29 -3.53 2.58 -12.41
C GLY A 29 -2.85 1.87 -11.24
N HIS A 30 -1.92 0.96 -11.51
CA HIS A 30 -1.17 0.24 -10.47
C HIS A 30 -0.26 1.18 -9.66
N ILE A 31 0.42 2.12 -10.31
CA ILE A 31 1.26 3.12 -9.63
C ILE A 31 0.42 3.99 -8.70
N LEU A 32 -0.70 4.55 -9.20
CA LEU A 32 -1.59 5.39 -8.41
C LEU A 32 -2.18 4.63 -7.22
N TYR A 33 -2.59 3.37 -7.44
CA TYR A 33 -3.12 2.53 -6.39
C TYR A 33 -2.11 2.30 -5.25
N GLY A 34 -0.86 1.99 -5.59
CA GLY A 34 0.22 1.86 -4.61
C GLY A 34 0.50 3.15 -3.84
N LEU A 35 0.51 4.29 -4.55
CA LEU A 35 0.76 5.60 -3.96
C LEU A 35 -0.34 6.02 -2.97
N VAL A 36 -1.61 5.80 -3.32
CA VAL A 36 -2.76 6.10 -2.44
C VAL A 36 -2.70 5.26 -1.17
N ARG A 37 -2.34 3.97 -1.28
CA ARG A 37 -2.18 3.08 -0.12
C ARG A 37 -1.02 3.54 0.78
N TYR A 38 0.14 3.81 0.19
CA TYR A 38 1.29 4.35 0.92
C TYR A 38 0.91 5.62 1.70
N TRP A 39 0.24 6.56 1.03
CA TRP A 39 -0.16 7.82 1.62
C TRP A 39 -1.17 7.63 2.75
N ARG A 40 -2.17 6.75 2.57
CA ARG A 40 -3.16 6.44 3.59
C ARG A 40 -2.52 5.88 4.85
N ILE A 41 -1.63 4.90 4.73
CA ILE A 41 -0.94 4.30 5.89
C ILE A 41 -0.02 5.34 6.55
N SER A 42 0.71 6.13 5.76
CA SER A 42 1.61 7.17 6.28
C SER A 42 0.85 8.25 7.07
N VAL A 43 -0.29 8.71 6.54
CA VAL A 43 -1.15 9.70 7.21
C VAL A 43 -1.73 9.13 8.50
N SER A 44 -2.23 7.89 8.47
CA SER A 44 -2.77 7.23 9.66
C SER A 44 -1.69 6.98 10.73
N SER A 45 -0.47 6.63 10.32
CA SER A 45 0.69 6.48 11.20
C SER A 45 1.01 7.79 11.92
N ARG A 46 0.97 8.91 11.19
CA ARG A 46 1.19 10.25 11.75
C ARG A 46 0.08 10.65 12.71
N ARG A 47 -1.19 10.43 12.35
CA ARG A 47 -2.33 10.70 13.24
C ARG A 47 -2.27 9.88 14.52
N LEU A 48 -1.83 8.62 14.44
CA LEU A 48 -1.62 7.79 15.62
C LEU A 48 -0.54 8.38 16.53
N SER A 49 0.55 8.91 15.95
CA SER A 49 1.60 9.58 16.71
C SER A 49 1.11 10.84 17.41
N ASP A 50 0.22 11.62 16.78
CA ASP A 50 -0.28 12.89 17.33
C ASP A 50 -1.32 12.70 18.45
N GLY A 51 -2.02 11.54 18.47
CA GLY A 51 -3.15 11.29 19.35
C GLY A 51 -3.19 9.89 19.93
N LEU A 52 -2.03 9.35 20.34
CA LEU A 52 -1.89 7.95 20.74
C LEU A 52 -2.75 7.59 21.98
N ASN A 53 -3.75 6.75 21.76
CA ASN A 53 -4.58 6.10 22.78
C ASN A 53 -5.09 4.74 22.28
N ASN A 54 -5.69 3.93 23.17
CA ASN A 54 -6.17 2.58 22.82
C ASN A 54 -7.15 2.57 21.64
N GLN A 55 -8.07 3.53 21.58
CA GLN A 55 -9.06 3.62 20.49
C GLN A 55 -8.38 3.91 19.15
N SER A 56 -7.52 4.92 19.09
CA SER A 56 -6.77 5.29 17.88
C SER A 56 -5.88 4.13 17.39
N LEU A 57 -5.28 3.36 18.31
CA LEU A 57 -4.48 2.19 17.97
C LEU A 57 -5.36 1.06 17.40
N GLN A 58 -6.54 0.81 17.97
CA GLN A 58 -7.47 -0.18 17.42
C GLN A 58 -7.94 0.20 16.02
N GLU A 59 -8.25 1.47 15.78
CA GLU A 59 -8.63 1.96 14.45
C GLU A 59 -7.48 1.80 13.44
N TYR A 60 -6.26 2.07 13.88
CA TYR A 60 -5.06 1.88 13.09
C TYR A 60 -4.81 0.40 12.75
N ILE A 61 -4.94 -0.51 13.72
CA ILE A 61 -4.84 -1.97 13.50
C ILE A 61 -5.87 -2.43 12.47
N LYS A 62 -7.14 -2.02 12.60
CA LYS A 62 -8.20 -2.36 11.65
C LYS A 62 -7.92 -1.85 10.23
N LEU A 63 -7.26 -0.69 10.12
CA LEU A 63 -6.83 -0.15 8.82
C LEU A 63 -5.75 -1.05 8.21
N LEU A 64 -4.75 -1.45 9.01
CA LEU A 64 -3.67 -2.32 8.55
C LEU A 64 -4.17 -3.73 8.20
N GLU A 65 -5.08 -4.33 8.96
CA GLU A 65 -5.67 -5.65 8.66
C GLU A 65 -6.38 -5.69 7.31
N ARG A 66 -6.92 -4.55 6.86
CA ARG A 66 -7.61 -4.41 5.57
C ARG A 66 -6.69 -3.93 4.46
N ALA A 67 -5.52 -3.41 4.81
CA ALA A 67 -4.58 -2.86 3.86
C ALA A 67 -3.54 -3.92 3.53
N ASP A 68 -3.57 -4.44 2.31
CA ASP A 68 -2.44 -5.20 1.79
C ASP A 68 -1.23 -4.25 1.68
N ILE A 69 -0.22 -4.49 2.55
CA ILE A 69 0.89 -3.58 2.80
C ILE A 69 1.96 -3.83 1.73
N PRO A 70 2.14 -2.92 0.77
CA PRO A 70 3.15 -3.11 -0.26
C PRO A 70 4.56 -3.07 0.33
N PHE A 71 5.46 -3.88 -0.24
CA PHE A 71 6.89 -3.86 0.08
C PHE A 71 7.52 -2.56 -0.41
N TYR A 72 7.50 -1.53 0.44
CA TYR A 72 8.22 -0.27 0.24
C TYR A 72 9.06 0.05 1.48
N PRO A 73 10.40 0.19 1.34
CA PRO A 73 11.29 0.44 2.49
C PRO A 73 10.87 1.63 3.36
N GLY A 74 10.42 2.74 2.75
CA GLY A 74 9.95 3.92 3.49
C GLY A 74 8.68 3.65 4.30
N LEU A 75 7.76 2.84 3.76
CA LEU A 75 6.54 2.45 4.46
C LEU A 75 6.87 1.55 5.66
N TRP A 76 7.73 0.57 5.45
CA TRP A 76 8.14 -0.36 6.50
C TRP A 76 8.88 0.34 7.64
N ASN A 77 9.74 1.31 7.32
CA ASN A 77 10.38 2.16 8.33
C ASN A 77 9.36 3.01 9.11
N THR A 78 8.31 3.49 8.43
CA THR A 78 7.21 4.21 9.09
C THR A 78 6.47 3.27 10.04
N LEU A 79 6.07 2.09 9.59
CA LEU A 79 5.40 1.07 10.42
C LEU A 79 6.24 0.67 11.65
N ARG A 80 7.55 0.46 11.45
CA ARG A 80 8.50 0.16 12.54
C ARG A 80 8.58 1.30 13.55
N SER A 81 8.70 2.54 13.07
CA SER A 81 8.76 3.72 13.94
C SER A 81 7.46 3.90 14.73
N THR A 82 6.32 3.70 14.08
CA THR A 82 5.00 3.71 14.73
C THR A 82 4.88 2.62 15.79
N TYR A 83 5.35 1.40 15.51
CA TYR A 83 5.39 0.35 16.51
C TYR A 83 6.26 0.72 17.71
N GLN A 84 7.47 1.24 17.49
CA GLN A 84 8.36 1.66 18.59
C GLN A 84 7.73 2.75 19.47
N LEU A 85 6.97 3.67 18.87
CA LEU A 85 6.21 4.69 19.60
C LEU A 85 5.10 4.07 20.45
N VAL A 86 4.34 3.12 19.88
CA VAL A 86 3.28 2.38 20.59
C VAL A 86 3.84 1.52 21.72
N ASP A 87 4.95 0.83 21.47
CA ASP A 87 5.60 -0.09 22.41
C ASP A 87 6.06 0.64 23.69
N ARG A 88 6.65 1.84 23.51
CA ARG A 88 7.12 2.69 24.62
C ARG A 88 6.01 3.39 25.41
N ALA A 89 4.79 3.45 24.88
CA ALA A 89 3.68 4.13 25.53
C ALA A 89 3.13 3.30 26.70
N SER A 90 3.33 3.75 27.94
CA SER A 90 2.92 3.02 29.14
C SER A 90 1.41 2.97 29.34
N HIS A 91 0.66 3.91 28.75
CA HIS A 91 -0.79 4.03 28.85
C HIS A 91 -1.56 3.19 27.82
N ILE A 92 -0.86 2.48 26.95
CA ILE A 92 -1.46 1.62 25.93
C ILE A 92 -1.56 0.19 26.42
N ASP A 93 -2.72 -0.43 26.20
CA ASP A 93 -3.00 -1.80 26.60
C ASP A 93 -1.99 -2.77 25.97
N TYR A 94 -1.41 -3.62 26.81
CA TYR A 94 -0.40 -4.58 26.39
C TYR A 94 -0.90 -5.50 25.27
N GLU A 95 -2.17 -5.92 25.33
CA GLU A 95 -2.77 -6.77 24.30
C GLU A 95 -2.79 -6.10 22.93
N LEU A 96 -3.08 -4.79 22.87
CA LEU A 96 -3.10 -4.05 21.61
C LEU A 96 -1.71 -3.92 21.00
N LYS A 97 -0.68 -3.74 21.83
CA LYS A 97 0.73 -3.77 21.37
C LYS A 97 1.08 -5.10 20.72
N GLN A 98 0.67 -6.21 21.33
CA GLN A 98 0.90 -7.55 20.80
C GLN A 98 0.14 -7.82 19.50
N VAL A 99 -1.11 -7.34 19.39
CA VAL A 99 -1.88 -7.42 18.14
C VAL A 99 -1.16 -6.66 17.03
N LEU A 100 -0.74 -5.41 17.28
CA LEU A 100 0.00 -4.63 16.30
C LEU A 100 1.30 -5.33 15.90
N LYS A 101 2.07 -5.85 16.87
CA LYS A 101 3.32 -6.58 16.60
C LYS A 101 3.09 -7.76 15.66
N ARG A 102 2.12 -8.62 16.00
CA ARG A 102 1.79 -9.82 15.20
C ARG A 102 1.37 -9.45 13.79
N LEU A 103 0.55 -8.42 13.64
CA LEU A 103 0.11 -7.94 12.34
C LEU A 103 1.29 -7.49 11.49
N LEU A 104 2.15 -6.63 12.02
CA LEU A 104 3.33 -6.14 11.29
C LEU A 104 4.30 -7.26 10.91
N VAL A 105 4.52 -8.24 11.79
CA VAL A 105 5.36 -9.42 11.48
C VAL A 105 4.72 -10.29 10.39
N THR A 106 3.40 -10.48 10.42
CA THR A 106 2.67 -11.25 9.40
C THR A 106 2.79 -10.59 8.02
N GLU A 107 2.71 -9.26 7.99
CA GLU A 107 2.90 -8.45 6.78
C GLU A 107 4.38 -8.33 6.34
N GLY A 108 5.30 -8.99 7.06
CA GLY A 108 6.71 -9.10 6.70
C GLY A 108 7.61 -8.00 7.24
N VAL A 109 7.11 -7.06 8.05
CA VAL A 109 7.94 -6.03 8.70
C VAL A 109 8.89 -6.70 9.69
N LYS A 110 10.19 -6.61 9.43
CA LYS A 110 11.25 -7.19 10.27
C LYS A 110 11.77 -6.21 11.32
N ASP A 111 12.45 -6.73 12.34
CA ASP A 111 13.17 -5.95 13.36
C ASP A 111 12.25 -5.08 14.26
N ILE A 112 11.23 -5.72 14.84
CA ILE A 112 10.24 -5.14 15.79
C ILE A 112 9.99 -6.05 16.99
#